data_AF-A0A357C8V7-F1
#
_entry.id   AF-A0A357C8V7-F1
#
_cell.length_a   1.000
_cell.length_b   1.000
_cell.length_c   1.000
_cell.angle_alpha   90.00
_cell.angle_beta   90.00
_cell.angle_gamma   90.00
#
_symmetry.space_group_name_H-M   'P 1'
#
loop_
_entity.id
_entity.type
_entity.pdbx_description
1 polymer ?
#
loop_
_entity_poly.entity_id
_entity_poly.type
_entity_poly.pdbx_seq_one_letter_code
_entity_poly.pdbx_strand_id
1 'polypeptide(L)'
;TATPQPCMRFQLRWHQLRSGDTFFNLAQQFNTTVECLQRLNSWAVPTNLPVGCWIVVGVMSPTTSDCRNFQLTWHQIRPGDTFFGLAQM
;
A
#
# COMPACT_ATOMS: atom_id res chain seq x y z
N THR A 1 -8.49 26.58 12.92
CA THR A 1 -9.21 25.79 11.90
C THR A 1 -8.59 24.42 11.84
N ALA A 2 -9.34 23.35 12.17
CA ALA A 2 -8.81 21.99 12.10
C ALA A 2 -8.83 21.51 10.65
N THR A 3 -7.66 21.33 10.04
CA THR A 3 -7.52 20.73 8.71
C THR A 3 -8.06 19.29 8.80
N PRO A 4 -8.99 18.85 7.93
CA PRO A 4 -9.43 17.46 7.94
C PRO A 4 -8.21 16.56 7.68
N GLN A 5 -7.90 15.67 8.62
CA GLN A 5 -6.85 14.67 8.43
C GLN A 5 -7.32 13.69 7.34
N PRO A 6 -6.60 13.56 6.22
CA PRO A 6 -6.93 12.57 5.20
C PRO A 6 -6.76 11.18 5.80
N CYS A 7 -7.65 10.22 5.49
CA CYS A 7 -7.34 8.84 5.87
C CYS A 7 -6.08 8.39 5.17
N MET A 8 -5.20 7.80 5.96
CA MET A 8 -4.05 7.07 5.45
C MET A 8 -4.51 5.65 5.10
N ARG A 9 -4.17 5.17 3.89
CA ARG A 9 -4.26 3.74 3.57
C ARG A 9 -2.87 3.17 3.43
N PHE A 10 -2.72 1.93 3.88
CA PHE A 10 -1.53 1.14 3.62
C PHE A 10 -1.59 0.57 2.20
N GLN A 11 -0.54 0.77 1.41
CA GLN A 11 -0.43 0.22 0.05
C GLN A 11 0.90 -0.51 -0.09
N LEU A 12 0.89 -1.60 -0.85
CA LEU A 12 2.10 -2.30 -1.26
C LEU A 12 2.56 -1.76 -2.61
N ARG A 13 3.85 -1.46 -2.73
CA ARG A 13 4.48 -1.06 -3.99
C ARG A 13 5.68 -1.94 -4.28
N TRP A 14 5.88 -2.26 -5.55
CA TRP A 14 7.10 -2.91 -6.02
C TRP A 14 8.18 -1.86 -6.26
N HIS A 15 9.39 -2.12 -5.77
CA HIS A 15 10.58 -1.32 -6.02
C HIS A 15 11.70 -2.21 -6.54
N GLN A 16 12.29 -1.84 -7.67
CA GLN A 16 13.46 -2.51 -8.20
C GLN A 16 14.70 -1.90 -7.56
N LEU A 17 15.50 -2.74 -6.91
CA LEU A 17 16.71 -2.34 -6.21
C LEU A 17 17.74 -1.76 -7.18
N ARG A 18 18.31 -0.62 -6.78
CA ARG A 18 19.34 0.13 -7.50
C ARG A 18 20.64 0.12 -6.70
N SER A 19 21.73 0.44 -7.38
CA SER A 19 23.04 0.60 -6.71
C SER A 19 22.94 1.68 -5.62
N GLY A 20 23.33 1.34 -4.40
CA GLY A 20 23.25 2.23 -3.23
C GLY A 20 21.94 2.16 -2.45
N ASP A 21 20.98 1.35 -2.86
CA ASP A 21 19.78 1.09 -2.06
C ASP A 21 20.13 0.31 -0.79
N THR A 22 19.52 0.73 0.31
CA THR A 22 19.58 0.08 1.63
C THR A 22 18.17 0.10 2.22
N PHE A 23 17.84 -0.79 3.15
CA PHE A 23 16.55 -0.65 3.83
C PHE A 23 16.42 0.67 4.59
N PHE A 24 17.52 1.28 5.01
CA PHE A 24 17.50 2.57 5.71
C PHE A 24 17.06 3.73 4.79
N ASN A 25 17.75 3.94 3.66
CA ASN A 25 17.38 5.03 2.75
C ASN A 25 16.03 4.80 2.06
N LEU A 26 15.67 3.54 1.77
CA LEU A 26 14.34 3.20 1.25
C LEU A 26 13.24 3.46 2.27
N ALA A 27 13.46 3.14 3.55
CA ALA A 27 12.51 3.44 4.61
C ALA A 27 12.23 4.94 4.70
N GLN A 28 13.28 5.78 4.63
CA GLN A 28 13.15 7.23 4.60
C GLN A 28 12.42 7.72 3.34
N GLN A 29 12.81 7.21 2.16
CA GLN A 29 12.23 7.61 0.88
C GLN A 29 10.72 7.31 0.80
N PHE A 30 10.31 6.14 1.29
CA PHE A 30 8.94 5.65 1.19
C PHE A 30 8.09 5.94 2.43
N ASN A 31 8.64 6.68 3.39
CA ASN A 31 8.00 6.99 4.67
C ASN A 31 7.45 5.72 5.36
N THR A 32 8.33 4.74 5.53
CA THR A 32 8.06 3.44 6.16
C THR A 32 9.18 3.10 7.15
N THR A 33 9.17 1.89 7.72
CA THR A 33 10.20 1.45 8.67
C THR A 33 11.06 0.33 8.11
N VAL A 34 12.31 0.25 8.57
CA VAL A 34 13.22 -0.86 8.23
C VAL A 34 12.61 -2.20 8.64
N GLU A 35 11.96 -2.27 9.80
CA GLU A 35 11.27 -3.47 10.28
C GLU A 35 10.13 -3.88 9.32
N CYS A 36 9.34 -2.93 8.82
CA CYS A 36 8.29 -3.22 7.84
C CYS A 36 8.89 -3.79 6.55
N LEU A 37 9.96 -3.21 6.04
CA LEU A 37 10.67 -3.71 4.86
C LEU A 37 11.23 -5.12 5.08
N GLN A 38 11.82 -5.40 6.24
CA GLN A 38 12.32 -6.74 6.56
C GLN A 38 11.20 -7.79 6.64
N ARG A 39 10.06 -7.43 7.26
CA ARG A 39 8.90 -8.32 7.37
C ARG A 39 8.28 -8.62 6.00
N LEU A 40 8.19 -7.63 5.12
CA LEU A 40 7.65 -7.80 3.77
C LEU A 40 8.60 -8.55 2.82
N ASN A 41 9.91 -8.57 3.14
CA ASN A 41 10.94 -9.17 2.30
C ASN A 41 11.81 -10.14 3.11
N SER A 42 11.19 -11.16 3.71
CA SER A 42 11.87 -12.14 4.56
C SER A 42 12.99 -12.93 3.88
N TRP A 43 13.01 -12.95 2.54
CA TRP A 43 14.07 -13.55 1.73
C TRP A 43 15.32 -12.66 1.61
N ALA A 44 15.17 -11.34 1.84
CA ALA A 44 16.24 -10.37 1.60
C ALA A 44 17.17 -10.29 2.82
N VAL A 45 18.47 -10.28 2.55
CA VAL A 45 19.49 -10.03 3.58
C VAL A 45 19.67 -8.51 3.70
N PRO A 46 19.37 -7.88 4.85
CA PRO A 46 19.38 -6.41 4.96
C PRO A 46 20.72 -5.75 4.67
N THR A 47 21.82 -6.47 4.91
CA THR A 47 23.19 -6.02 4.65
C THR A 47 23.67 -6.30 3.23
N ASN A 48 22.90 -7.06 2.43
CA ASN A 48 23.26 -7.43 1.07
C ASN A 48 22.00 -7.50 0.19
N LEU A 49 21.62 -6.34 -0.35
CA LEU A 49 20.49 -6.21 -1.27
C LEU A 49 20.98 -6.32 -2.73
N PRO A 50 20.60 -7.37 -3.48
CA PRO A 50 21.07 -7.54 -4.84
C PRO A 50 20.42 -6.53 -5.80
N VAL A 51 21.24 -5.79 -6.54
CA VAL A 51 20.76 -4.82 -7.54
C VAL A 51 19.97 -5.53 -8.64
N GLY A 52 18.86 -4.91 -9.07
CA GLY A 52 17.98 -5.45 -10.11
C GLY A 52 16.87 -6.35 -9.59
N CYS A 53 16.96 -6.83 -8.35
CA CYS A 53 15.88 -7.58 -7.71
C CYS A 53 14.71 -6.68 -7.31
N TRP A 54 13.53 -7.28 -7.22
CA TRP A 54 12.30 -6.60 -6.80
C TRP A 54 12.01 -6.87 -5.34
N ILE A 55 11.77 -5.80 -4.59
CA ILE A 55 11.28 -5.86 -3.21
C ILE A 55 9.88 -5.24 -3.12
N VAL A 56 9.16 -5.58 -2.06
CA VAL A 56 7.89 -4.95 -1.71
C VAL A 56 8.15 -3.88 -0.65
N VAL A 57 7.66 -2.66 -0.88
CA VAL A 57 7.64 -1.58 0.10
C VAL A 57 6.21 -1.31 0.57
N GLY A 58 6.01 -1.20 1.87
CA GLY A 58 4.74 -0.79 2.47
C GLY A 58 4.72 0.72 2.66
N VAL A 59 3.79 1.42 2.01
CA VAL A 59 3.67 2.88 2.08
C VAL A 59 2.36 3.30 2.73
N MET A 60 2.42 4.28 3.63
CA MET A 60 1.22 5.00 4.07
C MET A 60 1.01 6.20 3.17
N SER A 61 -0.09 6.20 2.41
CA SER A 61 -0.44 7.31 1.54
C SER A 61 -1.78 7.91 1.92
N PRO A 62 -1.90 9.25 1.93
CA PRO A 62 -3.18 9.90 2.10
C PRO A 62 -4.08 9.52 0.93
N THR A 63 -5.34 9.34 1.25
CA THR A 63 -6.34 8.98 0.27
C THR A 63 -7.20 10.19 -0.04
N THR A 64 -7.61 10.31 -1.29
CA THR A 64 -8.53 11.36 -1.73
C THR A 64 -9.96 11.11 -1.26
N SER A 65 -10.26 9.88 -0.86
CA SER A 65 -11.48 9.51 -0.14
C SER A 65 -11.39 10.02 1.30
N ASP A 66 -12.36 10.81 1.75
CA ASP A 66 -12.54 11.13 3.17
C ASP A 66 -13.01 9.86 3.91
N CYS A 67 -12.33 9.46 4.98
CA CYS A 67 -12.72 8.31 5.79
C CYS A 67 -14.08 8.50 6.47
N ARG A 68 -14.58 9.74 6.55
CA ARG A 68 -15.95 10.01 7.01
C ARG A 68 -17.03 9.60 6.00
N ASN A 69 -16.68 9.44 4.73
CA ASN A 69 -17.64 9.17 3.65
C ASN A 69 -17.44 7.79 2.99
N PHE A 70 -16.89 6.80 3.71
CA PHE A 70 -17.02 5.42 3.26
C PHE A 70 -18.48 4.97 3.47
N GLN A 71 -19.34 5.32 2.51
CA GLN A 71 -20.71 4.84 2.48
C GLN A 71 -20.73 3.39 2.00
N LEU A 72 -20.80 2.46 2.96
CA LEU A 72 -21.21 1.09 2.66
C LEU A 72 -22.68 1.10 2.24
N THR A 73 -22.95 0.84 0.97
CA THR A 73 -24.28 0.53 0.47
C THR A 73 -24.49 -0.98 0.52
N TRP A 74 -25.45 -1.42 1.32
CA TRP A 74 -25.89 -2.82 1.32
C TRP A 74 -26.86 -3.04 0.15
N HIS A 75 -26.58 -4.00 -0.72
CA HIS A 75 -27.49 -4.41 -1.80
C HIS A 75 -28.07 -5.79 -1.50
N GLN A 76 -29.40 -5.90 -1.52
CA GLN A 76 -30.08 -7.19 -1.44
C GLN A 76 -30.10 -7.83 -2.83
N ILE A 77 -29.43 -8.97 -2.99
CA ILE A 77 -29.38 -9.73 -4.25
C ILE A 77 -30.79 -10.12 -4.68
N ARG A 78 -31.15 -9.77 -5.91
CA ARG A 78 -32.44 -10.11 -6.54
C ARG A 78 -32.26 -11.23 -7.58
N PRO A 79 -33.32 -11.99 -7.93
CA PRO A 79 -33.26 -12.93 -9.04
C PRO A 79 -32.81 -12.23 -10.33
N GLY A 80 -31.76 -12.75 -10.96
CA GLY A 80 -31.17 -12.17 -12.17
C GLY A 80 -29.97 -11.23 -11.95
N ASP A 81 -29.65 -10.88 -10.70
CA ASP A 81 -28.42 -10.18 -10.39
C ASP A 81 -27.21 -11.06 -10.74
N THR A 82 -26.16 -10.43 -11.26
CA THR A 82 -24.86 -11.07 -11.48
C THR A 82 -23.77 -10.20 -10.87
N PHE A 83 -22.69 -10.83 -10.38
CA PHE A 83 -21.55 -10.07 -9.85
C PHE A 83 -20.99 -9.09 -10.88
N PHE A 84 -20.95 -9.49 -12.15
CA PHE A 84 -20.53 -8.62 -13.25
C PHE A 84 -21.47 -7.42 -13.45
N GLY A 85 -22.79 -7.62 -13.45
CA GLY A 85 -23.76 -6.52 -13.60
C GLY A 85 -23.76 -5.54 -12.42
N LEU A 86 -23.51 -6.04 -11.20
CA LEU A 86 -23.42 -5.21 -10.00
C LEU A 86 -22.09 -4.42 -9.91
N ALA A 87 -21.00 -4.96 -10.46
CA ALA A 87 -19.69 -4.30 -10.47
C ALA A 87 -19.61 -3.09 -11.41
N GLN A 88 -20.63 -2.86 -12.25
CA GLN A 88 -20.70 -1.73 -13.19
C GLN A 88 -21.55 -0.55 -12.67
N MET A 89 -22.12 -0.65 -11.46
CA MET A 89 -22.96 0.37 -10.84
C MET A 89 -22.16 1.43 -10.08
#